data_AF-A0A2D8EN53-F1
#
_entry.id   AF-A0A2D8EN53-F1
#
_cell.length_a   1.000
_cell.length_b   1.000
_cell.length_c   1.000
_cell.angle_alpha   90.00
_cell.angle_beta   90.00
_cell.angle_gamma   90.00
#
_symmetry.space_group_name_H-M   'P 1'
#
loop_
_entity.id
_entity.type
_entity.pdbx_description
1 polymer ?
#
loop_
_entity_poly.entity_id
_entity_poly.type
_entity_poly.pdbx_seq_one_letter_code
_entity_poly.pdbx_strand_id
1 'polypeptide(L)'
;MTRLYQLVMDSAKNPLSNIPDVNTRHMIMQVLAWMWCIVFSSWVGSIVVFGISALVHAILLAGIFITVGVFETAKRKPQYFGGLGRGNGGEHD
;
A
#
# COMPACT_ATOMS: atom_id res chain seq x y z
N MET A 1 -19.77 13.98 -3.59
CA MET A 1 -18.59 13.96 -4.48
C MET A 1 -17.74 12.67 -4.36
N THR A 2 -18.24 11.56 -3.79
CA THR A 2 -17.42 10.35 -3.50
C THR A 2 -17.82 9.08 -4.24
N ARG A 3 -18.96 9.05 -4.96
CA ARG A 3 -19.47 7.81 -5.58
C ARG A 3 -18.64 7.31 -6.76
N LEU A 4 -18.08 8.21 -7.58
CA LEU A 4 -17.26 7.83 -8.74
C LEU A 4 -15.91 7.26 -8.30
N TYR A 5 -15.25 7.89 -7.33
CA TYR A 5 -14.00 7.40 -6.77
C TYR A 5 -14.18 6.01 -6.16
N GLN A 6 -15.27 5.78 -5.43
CA GLN A 6 -15.54 4.45 -4.86
C GLN A 6 -15.78 3.39 -5.94
N LEU A 7 -16.37 3.73 -7.09
CA LEU A 7 -16.56 2.75 -8.16
C LEU A 7 -15.23 2.21 -8.73
N VAL A 8 -14.18 3.03 -8.73
CA VAL A 8 -12.87 2.70 -9.29
C VAL A 8 -11.90 2.20 -8.23
N MET A 9 -11.86 2.85 -7.06
CA MET A 9 -10.86 2.62 -6.01
C MET A 9 -11.33 1.68 -4.88
N ASP A 10 -12.62 1.42 -4.73
CA ASP A 10 -13.15 0.55 -3.66
C ASP A 10 -13.31 -0.88 -4.18
N SER A 11 -12.48 -1.81 -3.69
CA SER A 11 -12.53 -3.22 -4.07
C SER A 11 -13.84 -3.94 -3.69
N ALA A 12 -14.66 -3.34 -2.82
CA ALA A 12 -15.98 -3.86 -2.46
C ALA A 12 -17.11 -3.37 -3.37
N LYS A 13 -16.89 -2.32 -4.18
CA LYS A 13 -17.92 -1.71 -5.06
C LYS A 13 -17.55 -1.73 -6.54
N ASN A 14 -16.27 -1.89 -6.84
CA ASN A 14 -15.73 -2.20 -8.14
C ASN A 14 -16.28 -3.57 -8.64
N PRO A 15 -16.49 -3.78 -9.95
CA PRO A 15 -16.76 -5.09 -10.56
C PRO A 15 -15.94 -6.29 -10.03
N LEU A 16 -14.74 -6.06 -9.50
CA LEU A 16 -13.92 -7.06 -8.82
C LEU A 16 -14.49 -7.55 -7.47
N SER A 17 -15.54 -6.92 -6.93
CA SER A 17 -16.23 -7.33 -5.69
C SER A 17 -16.84 -8.72 -5.79
N ASN A 18 -17.07 -9.23 -7.01
CA ASN A 18 -17.57 -10.58 -7.27
C ASN A 18 -16.59 -11.69 -6.85
N ILE A 19 -15.31 -11.37 -6.64
CA ILE A 19 -14.28 -12.32 -6.22
C ILE A 19 -14.32 -12.44 -4.70
N PRO A 20 -14.54 -13.60 -4.07
CA PRO A 20 -14.71 -13.70 -2.62
C PRO A 20 -13.45 -13.32 -1.81
N ASP A 21 -12.26 -13.50 -2.37
CA ASP A 21 -10.99 -13.23 -1.68
C ASP A 21 -10.54 -11.76 -1.79
N VAL A 22 -10.38 -11.10 -0.64
CA VAL A 22 -10.04 -9.66 -0.55
C VAL A 22 -8.59 -9.38 -0.97
N ASN A 23 -7.65 -10.28 -0.69
CA ASN A 23 -6.25 -10.13 -1.09
C ASN A 23 -6.12 -10.12 -2.61
N THR A 24 -6.84 -11.02 -3.28
CA THR A 24 -6.90 -11.11 -4.74
C THR A 24 -7.45 -9.81 -5.34
N ARG A 25 -8.50 -9.21 -4.75
CA ARG A 25 -9.03 -7.91 -5.23
C ARG A 25 -8.00 -6.79 -5.12
N HIS A 26 -7.28 -6.70 -4.00
CA HIS A 26 -6.23 -5.69 -3.83
C HIS A 26 -5.05 -5.91 -4.79
N MET A 27 -4.66 -7.16 -5.01
CA MET A 27 -3.57 -7.51 -5.91
C MET A 27 -3.90 -7.18 -7.37
N ILE A 28 -5.12 -7.50 -7.84
CA ILE A 28 -5.54 -7.14 -9.20
C ILE A 28 -5.66 -5.62 -9.37
N MET A 29 -6.18 -4.90 -8.37
CA MET A 29 -6.22 -3.43 -8.38
C MET A 29 -4.81 -2.82 -8.53
N GLN A 30 -3.81 -3.40 -7.85
CA GLN A 30 -2.40 -2.99 -7.98
C GLN A 30 -1.85 -3.29 -9.37
N VAL A 31 -2.11 -4.49 -9.92
CA VAL A 31 -1.68 -4.86 -11.27
C VAL A 31 -2.31 -3.95 -12.33
N LEU A 32 -3.59 -3.60 -12.17
CA LEU A 32 -4.29 -2.69 -13.08
C LEU A 32 -3.65 -1.29 -13.05
N ALA A 33 -3.34 -0.77 -11.86
CA ALA A 33 -2.60 0.48 -11.73
C ALA A 33 -1.21 0.40 -12.38
N TRP A 34 -0.55 -0.76 -12.28
CA TRP A 34 0.76 -1.01 -12.88
C TRP A 34 0.70 -1.04 -14.42
N MET A 35 -0.32 -1.68 -14.99
CA MET A 35 -0.60 -1.66 -16.42
C MET A 35 -0.74 -0.23 -16.94
N TRP A 36 -1.59 0.58 -16.29
CA TRP A 36 -1.85 1.96 -16.73
C TRP A 36 -0.62 2.86 -16.61
N CYS A 37 0.26 2.64 -15.62
CA CYS A 37 1.53 3.35 -15.51
C CYS A 37 2.45 3.07 -16.72
N ILE A 38 2.55 1.81 -17.15
CA ILE A 38 3.33 1.41 -18.32
C ILE A 38 2.74 1.99 -19.61
N VAL A 39 1.41 1.98 -19.75
CA VAL A 39 0.71 2.55 -20.92
C VAL A 39 0.98 4.06 -21.02
N PHE A 40 0.83 4.79 -19.92
CA PHE A 40 1.07 6.24 -19.91
C PHE A 40 2.52 6.57 -20.26
N SER A 41 3.46 5.78 -19.75
CA SER A 41 4.86 6.00 -20.02
C SER A 41 5.29 5.60 -21.44
N SER A 42 4.68 4.56 -22.00
CA SER A 42 4.91 4.15 -23.38
C SER A 42 4.35 5.20 -24.36
N TRP A 43 3.22 5.83 -24.02
CA TRP A 43 2.65 6.94 -24.77
C TRP A 43 3.61 8.15 -24.80
N VAL A 44 4.14 8.56 -23.65
CA VAL A 44 5.09 9.70 -23.57
C VAL A 44 6.39 9.42 -24.34
N GLY A 45 6.69 8.16 -24.68
CA GLY A 45 7.75 7.80 -25.64
C GLY A 45 9.18 7.90 -25.11
N SER A 46 9.37 8.16 -23.80
CA SER A 46 10.69 8.28 -23.19
C SER A 46 10.90 7.26 -22.06
N ILE A 47 11.78 6.30 -22.31
CA ILE A 47 12.21 5.26 -21.35
C ILE A 47 12.83 5.87 -20.07
N VAL A 48 13.40 7.08 -20.17
CA VAL A 48 13.99 7.79 -19.03
C VAL A 48 12.89 8.36 -18.12
N VAL A 49 11.85 8.96 -18.70
CA VAL A 49 10.68 9.44 -17.96
C VAL A 49 9.94 8.27 -17.30
N PHE A 50 9.88 7.11 -17.98
CA PHE A 50 9.39 5.88 -17.39
C PHE A 50 10.18 5.47 -16.15
N GLY A 51 11.51 5.39 -16.28
CA GLY A 51 12.39 4.93 -15.20
C GLY A 51 12.27 5.81 -13.95
N ILE A 52 12.24 7.13 -14.13
CA ILE A 52 12.08 8.07 -13.00
C ILE A 52 10.70 7.92 -12.36
N SER A 53 9.63 7.86 -13.16
CA SER A 53 8.26 7.69 -12.65
C SER A 53 8.09 6.38 -11.88
N ALA A 54 8.57 5.26 -12.44
CA ALA A 54 8.50 3.94 -11.83
C ALA A 54 9.29 3.88 -10.52
N LEU A 55 10.47 4.52 -10.46
CA LEU A 55 11.28 4.60 -9.26
C LEU A 55 10.57 5.36 -8.13
N VAL A 56 9.98 6.53 -8.42
CA VAL A 56 9.22 7.32 -7.43
C VAL A 56 8.03 6.52 -6.91
N HIS A 57 7.29 5.84 -7.79
CA HIS A 57 6.17 4.99 -7.37
C HIS A 57 6.62 3.81 -6.51
N ALA A 58 7.74 3.16 -6.86
CA ALA A 58 8.30 2.07 -6.06
C ALA A 58 8.67 2.53 -4.64
N ILE A 59 9.26 3.72 -4.50
CA ILE A 59 9.60 4.31 -3.20
C ILE A 59 8.33 4.57 -2.37
N LEU A 60 7.27 5.13 -2.99
CA LEU A 60 6.00 5.37 -2.31
C LEU A 60 5.35 4.07 -1.83
N LEU A 61 5.34 3.03 -2.67
CA LEU A 61 4.81 1.72 -2.29
C LEU A 61 5.64 1.11 -1.17
N ALA A 62 6.98 1.19 -1.23
CA ALA A 62 7.85 0.72 -0.16
C ALA A 62 7.54 1.39 1.18
N GLY A 63 7.29 2.71 1.19
CA GLY A 63 6.87 3.44 2.39
C GLY A 63 5.56 2.92 2.99
N ILE A 64 4.56 2.62 2.14
CA ILE A 64 3.29 2.03 2.59
C ILE A 64 3.53 0.65 3.22
N PHE A 65 4.29 -0.22 2.55
CA PHE A 65 4.58 -1.56 3.06
C PHE A 65 5.37 -1.54 4.37
N ILE A 66 6.37 -0.65 4.51
CA ILE A 66 7.11 -0.46 5.76
C ILE A 66 6.15 -0.02 6.87
N THR A 67 5.27 0.95 6.60
CA THR A 67 4.30 1.45 7.59
C THR A 67 3.37 0.33 8.06
N VAL A 68 2.80 -0.44 7.13
CA VAL A 68 1.97 -1.61 7.45
C VAL A 68 2.77 -2.66 8.22
N GLY A 69 4.01 -2.92 7.83
CA GLY A 69 4.90 -3.86 8.52
C GLY A 69 5.21 -3.43 9.95
N VAL A 70 5.45 -2.14 10.18
CA VAL A 70 5.65 -1.57 11.52
C VAL A 70 4.38 -1.72 12.35
N PHE A 71 3.21 -1.38 11.81
CA PHE A 71 1.92 -1.51 12.51
C PHE A 71 1.58 -2.96 12.84
N GLU A 72 1.82 -3.88 11.91
CA GLU A 72 1.55 -5.30 12.14
C GLU A 72 2.54 -5.89 13.14
N THR A 73 3.80 -5.46 13.12
CA THR A 73 4.81 -5.86 14.12
C THR A 73 4.43 -5.34 15.50
N ALA A 74 3.99 -4.08 15.61
CA ALA A 74 3.50 -3.49 16.86
C ALA A 74 2.29 -4.25 17.40
N LYS A 75 1.38 -4.69 16.52
CA LYS A 75 0.19 -5.47 16.90
C LYS A 75 0.51 -6.91 17.30
N ARG A 76 1.36 -7.62 16.56
CA ARG A 76 1.63 -9.07 16.78
C ARG A 76 2.74 -9.36 17.78
N LYS A 77 3.72 -8.48 17.88
CA LYS A 77 4.92 -8.66 18.70
C LYS A 77 5.32 -7.31 19.33
N PRO A 78 4.48 -6.75 20.22
CA PRO A 78 4.73 -5.45 20.85
C PRO A 78 6.05 -5.40 21.64
N GLN A 79 6.61 -6.54 22.05
CA GLN A 79 7.90 -6.61 22.74
C GLN A 79 9.07 -5.99 21.95
N TYR A 80 9.03 -5.98 20.61
CA TYR A 80 10.05 -5.31 19.79
C TYR A 80 10.04 -3.78 19.93
N PHE A 81 8.92 -3.20 20.38
CA PHE A 81 8.77 -1.76 20.64
C PHE A 81 8.82 -1.41 22.15
N GLY A 82 8.79 -2.41 23.03
CA GLY A 82 8.71 -2.24 24.49
C GLY A 82 9.94 -1.60 25.15
N GLY A 83 11.08 -1.54 24.46
CA GLY A 83 12.30 -0.89 24.97
C GLY A 83 12.36 0.63 24.78
N LEU A 84 11.53 1.19 23.90
CA LEU A 84 11.59 2.63 23.53
C LEU A 84 10.63 3.51 24.32
N GLY A 85 9.77 2.94 25.18
CA GLY A 85 8.73 3.69 25.90
C GLY A 85 8.53 3.30 27.36
N ARG A 86 9.26 2.30 27.90
CA ARG A 86 9.15 1.93 29.31
C ARG A 86 10.28 2.61 30.09
N GLY A 87 9.97 3.71 30.76
CA GLY A 87 10.87 4.34 31.72
C GLY A 87 11.39 3.32 32.74
N ASN A 88 12.65 3.42 33.09
CA ASN A 88 13.31 2.57 34.08
C ASN A 88 12.74 2.86 35.49
N GLY A 89 11.63 2.22 35.87
CA GLY A 89 11.06 2.34 37.22
C GLY A 89 9.54 2.20 37.36
N GLY A 90 8.88 1.36 36.55
CA GLY A 90 7.43 1.11 36.67
C GLY A 90 7.04 0.08 37.73
N GLU A 91 7.73 0.06 38.86
CA GLU A 91 7.34 -0.71 40.04
C GLU A 91 6.69 0.28 41.03
N HIS A 92 5.37 0.19 41.20
CA HIS A 92 4.67 0.40 42.46
C HIS A 92 3.20 0.00 42.25
N ASP A 93 2.88 -1.16 42.83
CA ASP A 93 1.60 -1.85 43.10
C ASP A 93 0.71 -2.30 41.91
#